data_AF-A0A7W1HN07-F1
#
_entry.id   AF-A0A7W1HN07-F1
#
_cell.length_a   1.000
_cell.length_b   1.000
_cell.length_c   1.000
_cell.angle_alpha   90.00
_cell.angle_beta   90.00
_cell.angle_gamma   90.00
#
_symmetry.space_group_name_H-M   'P 1'
#
loop_
_entity.id
_entity.type
_entity.pdbx_description
1 polymer ?
#
loop_
_entity_poly.entity_id
_entity_poly.type
_entity_poly.pdbx_seq_one_letter_code
_entity_poly.pdbx_strand_id
1 'polypeptide(L)'
;MAEDTPPTNNGVPEEAPARQDVDVLLNVEELEVDRIKLTVKDLRAHVSVLAELASLVSLQIGVDARLDEVELEIEGVRAKLLLKVRLDNVRAILKHALDTVAEHPEILRILTRALDELVEGLLGDALGTLEGALEGLEVGGTVDELLKGRLEDVRDTLQEVLSQAGEQAEGGATRRGLPEGPTAEEPSSGASREARAEEE
;
A
#
# COMPACT_ATOMS: atom_id res chain seq x y z
N MET A 1 69.05 9.22 15.35
CA MET A 1 68.01 8.78 14.41
C MET A 1 67.62 7.37 14.80
N ALA A 2 66.48 7.22 15.47
CA ALA A 2 65.77 5.96 15.67
C ALA A 2 64.30 6.36 15.81
N GLU A 3 63.48 5.85 14.90
CA GLU A 3 62.08 6.21 14.69
C GLU A 3 61.19 5.85 15.88
N ASP A 4 60.35 6.80 16.26
CA ASP A 4 59.21 6.61 17.14
C ASP A 4 58.04 6.13 16.29
N THR A 5 57.49 4.95 16.60
CA THR A 5 56.27 4.44 15.96
C THR A 5 55.19 4.26 17.02
N PRO A 6 54.07 5.00 16.93
CA PRO A 6 52.80 4.56 17.47
C PRO A 6 51.98 3.83 16.39
N PRO A 7 51.14 2.84 16.77
CA PRO A 7 50.35 2.09 15.82
C PRO A 7 49.13 2.94 15.41
N THR A 8 49.03 3.34 14.15
CA THR A 8 47.76 3.87 13.63
C THR A 8 46.90 2.71 13.16
N ASN A 9 46.17 2.13 14.12
CA ASN A 9 44.87 1.53 13.84
C ASN A 9 43.91 2.65 13.40
N ASN A 10 43.91 2.94 12.10
CA ASN A 10 42.79 3.61 11.49
C ASN A 10 42.00 2.54 10.74
N GLY A 11 41.08 1.91 11.47
CA GLY A 11 39.96 1.19 10.89
C GLY A 11 39.20 2.14 9.98
N VAL A 12 39.57 2.14 8.70
CA VAL A 12 38.62 2.44 7.65
C VAL A 12 37.62 1.30 7.76
N PRO A 13 36.33 1.56 8.09
CA PRO A 13 35.31 0.58 7.79
C PRO A 13 35.44 0.37 6.28
N GLU A 14 35.97 -0.77 5.88
CA GLU A 14 35.89 -1.24 4.51
C GLU A 14 34.40 -1.21 4.19
N GLU A 15 33.99 -0.15 3.51
CA GLU A 15 32.62 0.08 3.06
C GLU A 15 32.33 -1.12 2.17
N ALA A 16 31.72 -2.15 2.77
CA ALA A 16 31.32 -3.37 2.10
C ALA A 16 30.70 -2.91 0.78
N PRO A 17 31.17 -3.42 -0.38
CA PRO A 17 30.79 -2.85 -1.66
C PRO A 17 29.27 -2.76 -1.66
N ALA A 18 28.76 -1.53 -1.71
CA ALA A 18 27.34 -1.24 -1.64
C ALA A 18 26.67 -2.24 -2.57
N ARG A 19 25.94 -3.18 -1.97
CA ARG A 19 25.35 -4.31 -2.70
C ARG A 19 24.70 -3.73 -3.94
N GLN A 20 25.10 -4.27 -5.09
CA GLN A 20 24.48 -3.97 -6.38
C GLN A 20 23.08 -4.60 -6.45
N ASP A 21 22.31 -4.56 -5.36
CA ASP A 21 20.99 -5.15 -5.25
C ASP A 21 20.01 -4.21 -5.97
N VAL A 22 20.12 -4.25 -7.30
CA VAL A 22 19.11 -3.73 -8.21
C VAL A 22 18.03 -4.81 -8.27
N ASP A 23 16.88 -4.54 -7.66
CA ASP A 23 15.77 -5.49 -7.61
C ASP A 23 15.14 -5.72 -8.99
N VAL A 24 15.10 -4.70 -9.84
CA VAL A 24 14.61 -4.81 -11.21
C VAL A 24 15.62 -4.24 -12.18
N LEU A 25 16.11 -5.10 -13.07
CA LEU A 25 16.99 -4.74 -14.17
C LEU A 25 16.27 -5.06 -15.49
N LEU A 26 15.97 -4.03 -16.27
CA LEU A 26 15.49 -4.17 -17.64
C LEU A 26 16.56 -3.62 -18.58
N ASN A 27 17.19 -4.50 -19.35
CA ASN A 27 18.17 -4.14 -20.38
C ASN A 27 17.61 -4.51 -21.76
N VAL A 28 17.45 -3.52 -22.61
CA VAL A 28 16.96 -3.64 -23.99
C VAL A 28 18.05 -3.09 -24.90
N GLU A 29 18.70 -3.96 -25.66
CA GLU A 29 19.81 -3.59 -26.55
C GLU A 29 19.36 -2.88 -27.82
N GLU A 30 18.14 -3.14 -28.27
CA GLU A 30 17.52 -2.53 -29.44
C GLU A 30 16.02 -2.34 -29.16
N LEU A 31 15.64 -1.08 -28.93
CA LEU A 31 14.27 -0.62 -28.77
C LEU A 31 13.91 0.18 -30.01
N GLU A 32 12.96 -0.32 -30.78
CA GLU A 32 12.39 0.39 -31.92
C GLU A 32 10.99 0.91 -31.57
N VAL A 33 10.77 2.20 -31.81
CA VAL A 33 9.47 2.84 -31.64
C VAL A 33 9.15 3.58 -32.93
N ASP A 34 8.05 3.19 -33.57
CA ASP A 34 7.63 3.80 -34.83
C ASP A 34 7.35 5.28 -34.69
N ARG A 35 6.74 5.70 -33.56
CA ARG A 35 6.33 7.07 -33.33
C ARG A 35 6.20 7.41 -31.86
N ILE A 36 6.73 8.57 -31.46
CA ILE A 36 6.53 9.19 -30.15
C ILE A 36 5.85 10.53 -30.35
N LYS A 37 4.65 10.72 -29.78
CA LYS A 37 3.96 12.01 -29.74
C LYS A 37 4.01 12.59 -28.32
N LEU A 38 4.58 13.77 -28.18
CA LEU A 38 4.69 14.53 -26.95
C LEU A 38 3.92 15.85 -27.10
N THR A 39 2.88 16.03 -26.29
CA THR A 39 2.15 17.31 -26.21
C THR A 39 2.50 17.95 -24.88
N VAL A 40 3.25 19.05 -24.92
CA VAL A 40 3.64 19.82 -23.74
C VAL A 40 2.83 21.10 -23.69
N LYS A 41 2.17 21.35 -22.56
CA LYS A 41 1.46 22.60 -22.31
C LYS A 41 2.30 23.53 -21.46
N ASP A 42 2.11 24.82 -21.65
CA ASP A 42 2.75 25.90 -20.89
C ASP A 42 4.29 25.80 -20.87
N LEU A 43 4.92 25.46 -22.01
CA LEU A 43 6.37 25.37 -22.12
C LEU A 43 7.00 26.76 -21.97
N ARG A 44 7.85 26.92 -20.96
CA ARG A 44 8.61 28.15 -20.71
C ARG A 44 10.08 27.89 -20.97
N ALA A 45 10.70 28.73 -21.78
CA ALA A 45 12.12 28.66 -22.09
C ALA A 45 12.78 30.00 -21.82
N HIS A 46 13.92 29.97 -21.16
CA HIS A 46 14.73 31.14 -20.86
C HIS A 46 16.06 30.97 -21.59
N VAL A 47 16.36 31.86 -22.53
CA VAL A 47 17.60 31.83 -23.30
C VAL A 47 18.39 33.09 -23.01
N SER A 48 19.60 32.93 -22.48
CA SER A 48 20.51 34.04 -22.25
C SER A 48 21.77 33.85 -23.08
N VAL A 49 22.07 34.82 -23.93
CA VAL A 49 23.29 34.87 -24.75
C VAL A 49 24.17 36.00 -24.24
N LEU A 50 25.34 35.64 -23.74
CA LEU A 50 26.44 36.56 -23.44
C LEU A 50 27.47 36.45 -24.56
N ALA A 51 27.72 37.55 -25.26
CA ALA A 51 28.76 37.65 -26.26
C ALA A 51 29.72 38.79 -25.92
N GLU A 52 30.99 38.47 -25.74
CA GLU A 52 32.06 39.43 -25.49
C GLU A 52 33.02 39.44 -26.67
N LEU A 53 33.27 40.62 -27.26
CA LEU A 53 34.22 40.79 -28.35
C LEU A 53 35.34 41.75 -27.92
N ALA A 54 36.52 41.17 -27.68
CA ALA A 54 37.82 41.84 -27.49
C ALA A 54 37.77 43.13 -26.64
N SER A 55 37.02 43.09 -25.53
CA SER A 55 36.83 44.23 -24.62
C SER A 55 36.20 45.49 -25.27
N LEU A 56 35.72 45.39 -26.50
CA LEU A 56 35.06 46.48 -27.24
C LEU A 56 33.54 46.38 -27.17
N VAL A 57 33.00 45.16 -27.16
CA VAL A 57 31.55 44.91 -27.12
C VAL A 57 31.25 43.83 -26.09
N SER A 58 30.30 44.11 -25.20
CA SER A 58 29.66 43.14 -24.31
C SER A 58 28.17 43.18 -24.61
N LEU A 59 27.63 42.10 -25.15
CA LEU A 59 26.23 41.94 -25.50
C LEU A 59 25.59 40.89 -24.61
N GLN A 60 24.58 41.30 -23.84
CA GLN A 60 23.78 40.43 -22.99
C GLN A 60 22.35 40.47 -23.52
N ILE A 61 21.86 39.35 -24.04
CA ILE A 61 20.49 39.20 -24.53
C ILE A 61 19.82 38.10 -23.71
N GLY A 62 18.75 38.44 -23.00
CA GLY A 62 17.84 37.49 -22.39
C GLY A 62 16.53 37.42 -23.19
N VAL A 63 16.06 36.22 -23.48
CA VAL A 63 14.77 35.94 -24.11
C VAL A 63 13.97 35.00 -23.21
N ASP A 64 12.78 35.44 -22.81
CA ASP A 64 11.78 34.61 -22.15
C ASP A 64 10.74 34.19 -23.19
N ALA A 65 10.73 32.92 -23.56
CA ALA A 65 9.73 32.34 -24.44
C ALA A 65 8.69 31.58 -23.62
N ARG A 66 7.41 31.76 -23.96
CA ARG A 66 6.29 30.99 -23.42
C ARG A 66 5.50 30.42 -24.60
N LEU A 67 5.25 29.12 -24.58
CA LEU A 67 4.45 28.42 -25.57
C LEU A 67 3.33 27.71 -24.83
N ASP A 68 2.09 28.04 -25.16
CA ASP A 68 0.91 27.50 -24.47
C ASP A 68 0.73 26.01 -24.74
N GLU A 69 1.01 25.56 -25.96
CA GLU A 69 0.97 24.15 -26.35
C GLU A 69 2.01 23.87 -27.44
N VAL A 70 2.79 22.79 -27.26
CA VAL A 70 3.79 22.29 -28.19
C VAL A 70 3.51 20.83 -28.45
N GLU A 71 3.27 20.49 -29.72
CA GLU A 71 3.19 19.11 -30.17
C GLU A 71 4.51 18.73 -30.86
N LEU A 72 5.16 17.67 -30.35
CA LEU A 72 6.36 17.08 -30.91
C LEU A 72 6.06 15.65 -31.32
N GLU A 73 6.29 15.33 -32.59
CA GLU A 73 6.13 13.98 -33.14
C GLU A 73 7.50 13.51 -33.65
N ILE A 74 7.98 12.40 -33.10
CA ILE A 74 9.26 11.79 -33.45
C ILE A 74 8.96 10.44 -34.09
N GLU A 75 9.37 10.23 -35.34
CA GLU A 75 9.19 8.96 -36.05
C GLU A 75 10.49 8.14 -36.07
N GLY A 76 10.36 6.81 -35.99
CA GLY A 76 11.46 5.86 -36.19
C GLY A 76 12.56 5.98 -35.13
N VAL A 77 12.20 5.94 -33.85
CA VAL A 77 13.15 5.99 -32.73
C VAL A 77 13.80 4.63 -32.55
N ARG A 78 15.13 4.58 -32.61
CA ARG A 78 15.94 3.42 -32.24
C ARG A 78 16.80 3.78 -31.04
N ALA A 79 16.65 3.06 -29.93
CA ALA A 79 17.33 3.35 -28.68
C ALA A 79 17.81 2.08 -27.96
N LYS A 80 18.73 2.25 -27.01
CA LYS A 80 19.09 1.20 -26.04
C LYS A 80 18.56 1.64 -24.68
N LEU A 81 17.85 0.77 -23.97
CA LEU A 81 17.22 1.10 -22.69
C LEU A 81 17.82 0.23 -21.58
N LEU A 82 18.43 0.85 -20.57
CA LEU A 82 18.86 0.18 -19.35
C LEU A 82 18.14 0.81 -18.15
N LEU A 83 17.10 0.15 -17.66
CA LEU A 83 16.36 0.54 -16.48
C LEU A 83 16.84 -0.30 -15.28
N LYS A 84 17.37 0.40 -14.26
CA LYS A 84 17.77 -0.17 -12.96
C LYS A 84 16.87 0.42 -11.90
N VAL A 85 16.06 -0.42 -11.25
CA VAL A 85 15.18 -0.01 -10.16
C VAL A 85 15.60 -0.73 -8.89
N ARG A 86 15.74 0.04 -7.82
CA ARG A 86 15.87 -0.47 -6.45
C ARG A 86 14.56 -0.25 -5.72
N LEU A 87 14.04 -1.30 -5.11
CA LEU A 87 12.76 -1.38 -4.42
C LEU A 87 12.95 -1.26 -2.91
N ASP A 88 13.85 -0.36 -2.48
CA ASP A 88 14.24 -0.13 -1.09
C ASP A 88 13.04 0.16 -0.16
N ASN A 89 11.96 0.70 -0.75
CA ASN A 89 10.76 1.14 -0.05
C ASN A 89 9.53 0.26 -0.26
N VAL A 90 9.59 -0.83 -1.04
CA VAL A 90 8.41 -1.69 -1.21
C VAL A 90 7.99 -2.32 0.12
N ARG A 91 8.96 -2.68 0.96
CA ARG A 91 8.70 -3.11 2.34
C ARG A 91 8.04 -2.01 3.19
N ALA A 92 8.44 -0.75 3.01
CA ALA A 92 7.85 0.38 3.72
C ALA A 92 6.41 0.66 3.26
N ILE A 93 6.14 0.55 1.96
CA ILE A 93 4.79 0.64 1.38
C ILE A 93 3.92 -0.49 1.89
N LEU A 94 4.41 -1.73 1.86
CA LEU A 94 3.67 -2.89 2.35
C LEU A 94 3.41 -2.78 3.86
N LYS A 95 4.41 -2.34 4.63
CA LYS A 95 4.23 -2.07 6.06
C LYS A 95 3.18 -0.99 6.29
N HIS A 96 3.23 0.12 5.56
CA HIS A 96 2.24 1.18 5.69
C HIS A 96 0.83 0.73 5.26
N ALA A 97 0.72 -0.12 4.24
CA ALA A 97 -0.55 -0.72 3.84
C ALA A 97 -1.08 -1.68 4.93
N LEU A 98 -0.22 -2.50 5.53
CA LEU A 98 -0.58 -3.38 6.64
C LEU A 98 -0.94 -2.59 7.91
N ASP A 99 -0.20 -1.52 8.21
CA ASP A 99 -0.48 -0.60 9.32
C ASP A 99 -1.82 0.10 9.08
N THR A 100 -2.10 0.54 7.85
CA THR A 100 -3.40 1.13 7.46
C THR A 100 -4.55 0.14 7.64
N VAL A 101 -4.37 -1.13 7.26
CA VAL A 101 -5.37 -2.18 7.52
C VAL A 101 -5.54 -2.46 9.02
N ALA A 102 -4.46 -2.37 9.80
CA ALA A 102 -4.50 -2.53 11.25
C ALA A 102 -5.16 -1.34 11.97
N GLU A 103 -4.96 -0.11 11.48
CA GLU A 103 -5.55 1.12 12.00
C GLU A 103 -7.01 1.28 11.60
N HIS A 104 -7.42 0.70 10.46
CA HIS A 104 -8.78 0.75 9.92
C HIS A 104 -9.43 -0.64 9.82
N PRO A 105 -9.69 -1.33 10.95
CA PRO A 105 -10.27 -2.67 10.97
C PRO A 105 -11.70 -2.73 10.40
N GLU A 106 -12.38 -1.60 10.24
CA GLU A 106 -13.66 -1.49 9.54
C GLU A 106 -13.61 -2.05 8.11
N ILE A 107 -12.47 -1.96 7.43
CA ILE A 107 -12.26 -2.53 6.09
C ILE A 107 -12.41 -4.06 6.14
N LEU A 108 -11.88 -4.68 7.20
CA LEU A 108 -12.00 -6.12 7.41
C LEU A 108 -13.42 -6.52 7.79
N ARG A 109 -14.16 -5.71 8.54
CA ARG A 109 -15.57 -6.01 8.89
C ARG A 109 -16.50 -6.02 7.68
N ILE A 110 -16.22 -5.16 6.68
CA ILE A 110 -16.98 -5.15 5.42
C ILE A 110 -16.68 -6.42 4.62
N LEU A 111 -15.41 -6.82 4.54
CA LEU A 111 -14.99 -8.05 3.87
C LEU A 111 -15.53 -9.31 4.56
N THR A 112 -15.50 -9.39 5.88
CA THR A 112 -16.05 -10.55 6.62
C THR A 112 -17.55 -10.66 6.43
N ARG A 113 -18.31 -9.56 6.50
CA ARG A 113 -19.76 -9.58 6.25
C ARG A 113 -20.11 -10.03 4.83
N ALA A 114 -19.38 -9.53 3.83
CA ALA A 114 -19.59 -9.95 2.45
C ALA A 114 -19.26 -11.44 2.23
N LEU A 115 -18.28 -11.98 2.97
CA LEU A 115 -17.96 -13.41 2.94
C LEU A 115 -18.99 -14.24 3.70
N ASP A 116 -19.46 -13.78 4.85
CA ASP A 116 -20.50 -14.44 5.65
C ASP A 116 -21.82 -14.51 4.85
N GLU A 117 -22.26 -13.41 4.24
CA GLU A 117 -23.43 -13.36 3.36
C GLU A 117 -23.30 -14.31 2.14
N LEU A 118 -22.11 -14.41 1.55
CA LEU A 118 -21.85 -15.32 0.44
C LEU A 118 -21.89 -16.78 0.88
N VAL A 119 -21.32 -17.10 2.04
CA VAL A 119 -21.28 -18.46 2.59
C VAL A 119 -22.67 -18.89 3.06
N GLU A 120 -23.41 -18.03 3.76
CA GLU A 120 -24.79 -18.27 4.15
C GLU A 120 -25.71 -18.47 2.95
N GLY A 121 -25.55 -17.66 1.89
CA GLY A 121 -26.30 -17.81 0.65
C GLY A 121 -26.03 -19.17 -0.02
N LEU A 122 -24.75 -19.55 -0.15
CA LEU A 122 -24.37 -20.81 -0.79
C LEU A 122 -24.79 -22.05 0.02
N LEU A 123 -24.70 -21.98 1.35
CA LEU A 123 -25.18 -23.02 2.26
C LEU A 123 -26.70 -23.12 2.29
N GLY A 124 -27.40 -21.98 2.26
CA GLY A 124 -28.85 -21.91 2.17
C GLY A 124 -29.38 -22.51 0.87
N ASP A 125 -28.76 -22.19 -0.26
CA ASP A 125 -29.08 -22.79 -1.56
C ASP A 125 -28.84 -24.31 -1.53
N ALA A 126 -27.71 -24.75 -0.99
CA ALA A 126 -27.40 -26.18 -0.85
C ALA A 126 -28.45 -26.90 0.01
N LEU A 127 -28.85 -26.33 1.16
CA LEU A 127 -29.90 -26.86 2.02
C LEU A 127 -31.25 -26.95 1.28
N GLY A 128 -31.64 -25.89 0.55
CA GLY A 128 -32.89 -25.88 -0.22
C GLY A 128 -32.91 -26.94 -1.34
N THR A 129 -31.78 -27.16 -2.02
CA THR A 129 -31.66 -28.24 -3.02
C THR A 129 -31.74 -29.64 -2.39
N LEU A 130 -31.20 -29.80 -1.19
CA LEU A 130 -31.22 -31.06 -0.44
C LEU A 130 -32.63 -31.38 0.06
N GLU A 131 -33.36 -30.38 0.55
CA GLU A 131 -34.75 -30.50 0.99
C GLU A 131 -35.66 -30.86 -0.19
N GLY A 132 -35.50 -30.21 -1.34
CA GLY A 132 -36.22 -30.58 -2.56
C GLY A 132 -35.91 -32.00 -3.06
N ALA A 133 -34.67 -32.47 -2.87
CA ALA A 133 -34.30 -33.85 -3.17
C ALA A 133 -34.94 -34.85 -2.18
N LEU A 134 -35.00 -34.51 -0.88
CA LEU A 134 -35.64 -35.31 0.16
C LEU A 134 -37.16 -35.45 -0.05
N GLU A 135 -37.84 -34.37 -0.47
CA GLU A 135 -39.27 -34.40 -0.79
C GLU A 135 -39.59 -35.28 -2.01
N GLY A 136 -38.65 -35.40 -2.96
CA GLY A 136 -38.79 -36.22 -4.16
C GLY A 136 -38.56 -37.72 -3.94
N LEU A 137 -38.09 -38.14 -2.77
CA LEU A 137 -37.89 -39.55 -2.44
C LEU A 137 -39.18 -40.17 -1.88
N GLU A 138 -39.81 -41.03 -2.66
CA GLU A 138 -41.05 -41.73 -2.28
C GLU A 138 -40.73 -42.82 -1.24
N VAL A 139 -41.38 -42.76 -0.07
CA VAL A 139 -41.17 -43.73 1.03
C VAL A 139 -41.79 -45.08 0.64
N GLY A 140 -41.02 -45.90 -0.07
CA GLY A 140 -41.48 -47.20 -0.56
C GLY A 140 -40.38 -48.19 -0.93
N GLY A 141 -39.19 -47.71 -1.33
CA GLY A 141 -38.01 -48.54 -1.61
C GLY A 141 -37.05 -48.64 -0.43
N THR A 142 -36.44 -49.82 -0.21
CA THR A 142 -35.37 -50.01 0.80
C THR A 142 -34.14 -49.13 0.53
N VAL A 143 -33.92 -48.73 -0.73
CA VAL A 143 -32.86 -47.83 -1.14
C VAL A 143 -33.22 -46.37 -0.85
N ASP A 144 -34.49 -46.00 -1.02
CA ASP A 144 -34.96 -44.61 -0.81
C ASP A 144 -34.94 -44.25 0.67
N GLU A 145 -35.27 -45.18 1.57
CA GLU A 145 -35.17 -44.96 3.03
C GLU A 145 -33.71 -44.79 3.48
N LEU A 146 -32.78 -45.55 2.89
CA LEU A 146 -31.35 -45.42 3.18
C LEU A 146 -30.79 -44.09 2.64
N LEU A 147 -31.16 -43.69 1.43
CA LEU A 147 -30.75 -42.41 0.84
C LEU A 147 -31.33 -41.23 1.62
N LYS A 148 -32.60 -41.32 2.03
CA LYS A 148 -33.28 -40.33 2.86
C LYS A 148 -32.56 -40.11 4.18
N GLY A 149 -32.24 -41.18 4.92
CA GLY A 149 -31.50 -41.06 6.19
C GLY A 149 -30.13 -40.39 6.02
N ARG A 150 -29.40 -40.72 4.94
CA ARG A 150 -28.09 -40.09 4.66
C ARG A 150 -28.18 -38.63 4.25
N LEU A 151 -29.25 -38.25 3.56
CA LEU A 151 -29.51 -36.85 3.18
C LEU A 151 -30.02 -36.03 4.36
N GLU A 152 -30.80 -36.63 5.27
CA GLU A 152 -31.19 -36.01 6.55
C GLU A 152 -29.96 -35.77 7.45
N ASP A 153 -29.04 -36.72 7.56
CA ASP A 153 -27.77 -36.53 8.27
C ASP A 153 -26.98 -35.34 7.69
N VAL A 154 -26.91 -35.22 6.36
CA VAL A 154 -26.21 -34.12 5.68
C VAL A 154 -26.94 -32.79 5.90
N ARG A 155 -28.28 -32.76 5.84
CA ARG A 155 -29.08 -31.57 6.16
C ARG A 155 -28.78 -31.09 7.58
N ASP A 156 -28.80 -31.99 8.54
CA ASP A 156 -28.63 -31.65 9.95
C ASP A 156 -27.22 -31.10 10.22
N THR A 157 -26.18 -31.68 9.59
CA THR A 157 -24.81 -31.13 9.67
C THR A 157 -24.67 -29.77 9.01
N LEU A 158 -25.32 -29.54 7.86
CA LEU A 158 -25.30 -28.24 7.18
C LEU A 158 -26.05 -27.18 7.99
N GLN A 159 -27.18 -27.54 8.61
CA GLN A 159 -27.96 -26.66 9.48
C GLN A 159 -27.21 -26.30 10.77
N GLU A 160 -26.45 -27.24 11.34
CA GLU A 160 -25.57 -26.99 12.48
C GLU A 160 -24.46 -25.99 12.11
N VAL A 161 -23.80 -26.17 10.95
CA VAL A 161 -22.77 -25.26 10.46
C VAL A 161 -23.32 -23.86 10.16
N LEU A 162 -24.51 -23.76 9.56
CA LEU A 162 -25.17 -22.48 9.29
C LEU A 162 -25.52 -21.74 10.59
N SER A 163 -26.02 -22.47 11.60
CA SER A 163 -26.36 -21.91 12.91
C SER A 163 -25.10 -21.39 13.63
N GLN A 164 -24.00 -22.14 13.55
CA GLN A 164 -22.71 -21.72 14.09
C GLN A 164 -22.11 -20.52 13.36
N ALA A 165 -22.27 -20.43 12.03
CA ALA A 165 -21.81 -19.27 11.24
C ALA A 165 -22.59 -18.00 11.62
N GLY A 166 -23.91 -18.09 11.76
CA GLY A 166 -24.76 -16.96 12.17
C GLY A 166 -24.46 -16.45 13.60
N GLU A 167 -24.16 -17.34 14.54
CA GLU A 167 -23.81 -16.94 15.92
C GLU A 167 -22.47 -16.19 16.02
N GLN A 168 -21.50 -16.51 15.16
CA GLN A 168 -20.20 -15.82 15.15
C GLN A 168 -20.30 -14.39 14.60
N ALA A 169 -21.28 -14.09 13.75
CA ALA A 169 -21.54 -12.74 13.24
C ALA A 169 -22.06 -11.78 14.33
N GLU A 170 -22.82 -12.28 15.31
CA GLU A 170 -23.41 -11.45 16.38
C GLU A 170 -22.51 -11.29 17.64
N GLY A 171 -21.58 -12.24 17.89
CA GLY A 171 -20.72 -12.25 19.08
C GLY A 171 -19.55 -11.23 19.11
N GLY A 172 -19.30 -10.50 18.02
CA GLY A 172 -18.13 -9.63 17.85
C GLY A 172 -18.17 -8.25 18.52
N ALA A 173 -19.18 -7.95 19.36
CA ALA A 173 -19.42 -6.61 19.93
C ALA A 173 -19.25 -6.49 21.46
N THR A 174 -18.93 -7.57 22.19
CA THR A 174 -18.75 -7.50 23.66
C THR A 174 -17.39 -8.03 24.12
N ARG A 175 -16.32 -7.27 23.85
CA ARG A 175 -15.04 -7.49 24.54
C ARG A 175 -14.59 -6.24 25.29
N ARG A 176 -14.94 -6.27 26.59
CA ARG A 176 -14.02 -6.02 27.71
C ARG A 176 -13.50 -4.59 27.86
N GLY A 177 -14.23 -3.82 28.67
CA GLY A 177 -13.71 -2.61 29.30
C GLY A 177 -12.40 -2.91 30.05
N LEU A 178 -11.38 -2.11 29.73
CA LEU A 178 -10.11 -2.04 30.44
C LEU A 178 -10.35 -1.56 31.88
N PRO A 179 -9.66 -2.11 32.90
CA PRO A 179 -9.65 -1.51 34.23
C PRO A 179 -8.85 -0.19 34.20
N GLU A 180 -9.45 0.86 34.75
CA GLU A 180 -8.79 2.13 35.05
C GLU A 180 -7.59 1.93 35.99
N GLY A 181 -6.43 2.43 35.58
CA GLY A 181 -5.25 2.59 36.43
C GLY A 181 -5.27 3.94 37.15
N PRO A 182 -4.58 4.06 38.30
CA PRO A 182 -4.87 5.07 39.30
C PRO A 182 -4.31 6.45 38.96
N THR A 183 -5.07 7.48 39.33
CA THR A 183 -4.66 8.89 39.36
C THR A 183 -3.46 9.05 40.29
N ALA A 184 -2.32 9.45 39.73
CA ALA A 184 -1.18 9.94 40.51
C ALA A 184 -1.41 11.43 40.80
N GLU A 185 -1.60 11.73 42.08
CA GLU A 185 -1.46 13.07 42.65
C GLU A 185 -0.02 13.57 42.47
N GLU A 186 0.14 14.81 41.98
CA GLU A 186 1.33 15.61 42.26
C GLU A 186 0.92 16.88 43.03
N PRO A 187 1.70 17.28 44.06
CA PRO A 187 1.32 18.35 44.98
C PRO A 187 1.79 19.74 44.53
N SER A 188 0.94 20.73 44.85
CA SER A 188 1.25 22.10 45.29
C SER A 188 2.72 22.53 45.36
N SER A 189 3.05 23.67 44.73
CA SER A 189 3.69 24.84 45.38
C SER A 189 4.26 25.82 44.33
N GLY A 190 4.03 27.13 44.51
CA GLY A 190 4.94 28.14 43.99
C GLY A 190 4.29 29.39 43.43
N ALA A 191 3.87 30.28 44.32
CA ALA A 191 3.49 31.65 43.98
C ALA A 191 4.67 32.44 43.38
N SER A 192 4.42 33.24 42.35
CA SER A 192 5.11 34.51 42.15
C SER A 192 4.21 35.52 41.45
N ARG A 193 3.91 36.58 42.22
CA ARG A 193 3.46 37.89 41.78
C ARG A 193 4.33 38.39 40.63
N GLU A 194 3.72 39.07 39.67
CA GLU A 194 4.15 40.42 39.33
C GLU A 194 3.05 41.18 38.57
N ALA A 195 2.86 42.41 39.02
CA ALA A 195 1.93 43.40 38.51
C ALA A 195 2.59 44.24 37.40
N ARG A 196 1.78 45.16 36.83
CA ARG A 196 2.13 46.41 36.12
C ARG A 196 1.98 46.30 34.59
N ALA A 197 0.89 46.78 34.00
CA ALA A 197 0.42 48.17 33.79
C ALA A 197 1.10 48.88 32.60
N GLU A 198 0.23 49.37 31.69
CA GLU A 198 0.41 50.52 30.75
C GLU A 198 1.49 50.36 29.67
N GLU A 199 1.43 50.91 28.45
CA GLU A 199 0.59 51.90 27.77
C GLU A 199 0.88 51.81 26.25
N GLU A 200 0.02 52.46 25.44
CA GLU A 200 0.10 52.80 23.99
C GLU A 200 0.04 51.70 22.91
#